data_AF-A0A6I3HW57-F1
#
_entry.id   AF-A0A6I3HW57-F1
#
_cell.length_a   1.000
_cell.length_b   1.000
_cell.length_c   1.000
_cell.angle_alpha   90.00
_cell.angle_beta   90.00
_cell.angle_gamma   90.00
#
_symmetry.space_group_name_H-M   'P 1'
#
loop_
_entity.id
_entity.type
_entity.pdbx_description
1 polymer ?
#
loop_
_entity_poly.entity_id
_entity_poly.type
_entity_poly.pdbx_seq_one_letter_code
_entity_poly.pdbx_strand_id
1 'polypeptide(L)' 'MKRMSMGLFFLGFLCVIAFAAIGSEVAADGKLIEPFFLIPLAWLFFLTGGMLAIAHFIKRRIAK' A
#
# COMPACT_ATOMS: atom_id res chain seq x y z
N MET A 1 -1.87 -15.67 7.61
CA MET A 1 -1.74 -14.84 6.39
C MET A 1 -2.82 -13.77 6.27
N LYS A 2 -4.13 -14.07 6.44
CA LYS A 2 -5.21 -13.04 6.41
C LYS A 2 -4.94 -11.79 7.25
N ARG A 3 -4.58 -11.94 8.53
CA ARG A 3 -4.37 -10.79 9.45
C ARG A 3 -3.23 -9.87 8.97
N MET A 4 -2.14 -10.44 8.48
CA MET A 4 -0.98 -9.69 7.97
C MET A 4 -1.34 -8.93 6.69
N SER A 5 -2.02 -9.58 5.75
CA SER A 5 -2.51 -8.92 4.53
C SER A 5 -3.41 -7.73 4.85
N MET A 6 -4.37 -7.91 5.78
CA MET A 6 -5.27 -6.83 6.18
C MET A 6 -4.52 -5.66 6.83
N GLY A 7 -3.53 -5.94 7.68
CA GLY A 7 -2.65 -4.91 8.26
C GLY A 7 -1.89 -4.11 7.20
N LEU A 8 -1.39 -4.77 6.16
CA LEU A 8 -0.71 -4.09 5.05
C LEU A 8 -1.67 -3.18 4.27
N PHE A 9 -2.89 -3.64 3.98
CA PHE A 9 -3.90 -2.77 3.35
C PHE A 9 -4.21 -1.54 4.20
N PHE A 10 -4.40 -1.70 5.51
CA PHE A 10 -4.60 -0.57 6.42
C PHE A 10 -3.44 0.41 6.39
N LEU A 11 -2.20 -0.09 6.39
CA LEU A 11 -1.01 0.76 6.32
C LEU A 11 -0.90 1.50 4.97
N GLY A 12 -1.23 0.83 3.86
CA GLY A 12 -1.31 1.47 2.55
C GLY A 12 -2.32 2.61 2.50
N PHE A 13 -3.52 2.42 3.07
CA PHE A 13 -4.51 3.50 3.18
C PHE A 13 -4.04 4.64 4.08
N LEU A 14 -3.37 4.33 5.21
CA LEU A 14 -2.78 5.35 6.07
C LEU A 14 -1.74 6.20 5.32
N CYS A 15 -0.93 5.60 4.44
CA CYS A 15 0.00 6.35 3.60
C CYS A 15 -0.73 7.32 2.65
N VAL A 16 -1.82 6.89 2.01
CA VAL A 16 -2.63 7.75 1.13
C VAL A 16 -3.28 8.90 1.91
N ILE A 17 -3.82 8.62 3.09
CA ILE A 17 -4.41 9.62 3.98
C ILE A 17 -3.34 10.62 4.43
N ALA A 18 -2.18 10.13 4.85
CA ALA A 18 -1.06 10.99 5.25
C ALA A 18 -0.59 11.88 4.09
N PHE A 19 -0.53 11.34 2.88
CA PHE A 19 -0.18 12.12 1.68
C PHE A 19 -1.17 13.27 1.47
N ALA A 20 -2.46 13.00 1.57
CA ALA A 20 -3.50 14.02 1.44
C ALA A 20 -3.48 15.06 2.59
N ALA A 21 -3.12 14.64 3.81
CA ALA A 21 -3.09 15.50 4.99
C ALA A 21 -1.84 16.41 5.05
N ILE A 22 -0.67 15.88 4.69
CA ILE A 22 0.60 16.63 4.69
C ILE A 22 0.70 17.51 3.45
N GLY A 23 0.17 17.03 2.32
CA GLY A 23 0.28 17.69 1.02
C GLY A 23 1.60 17.38 0.31
N SER A 24 1.64 17.79 -0.95
CA SER A 24 2.79 17.63 -1.84
C SER A 24 2.74 18.72 -2.90
N GLU A 25 3.88 19.02 -3.51
CA GLU A 25 3.96 19.96 -4.63
C GLU A 25 4.50 19.26 -5.87
N VAL A 26 4.17 19.78 -7.05
CA VAL A 26 4.75 19.33 -8.31
C VAL A 26 5.73 20.40 -8.76
N ALA A 27 7.00 20.02 -8.84
CA ALA A 27 8.06 20.90 -9.32
C ALA A 27 7.87 21.25 -10.79
N ALA A 28 8.54 22.31 -11.25
CA ALA A 28 8.43 22.81 -12.62
C ALA A 28 8.88 21.78 -13.69
N ASP A 29 9.71 20.80 -13.31
CA ASP A 29 10.13 19.68 -14.16
C ASP A 29 9.13 18.51 -14.16
N GLY A 30 7.98 18.67 -13.50
CA GLY A 30 6.92 17.68 -13.40
C GLY A 30 7.15 16.62 -12.33
N LYS A 31 8.20 16.74 -11.51
CA LYS A 31 8.44 15.79 -10.42
C LYS A 31 7.54 16.10 -9.22
N LEU A 32 6.98 15.04 -8.66
CA LEU A 32 6.27 15.12 -7.39
C LEU A 32 7.28 15.24 -6.25
N ILE A 33 7.22 16.34 -5.52
CA ILE A 33 7.98 16.58 -4.30
C ILE A 33 7.04 16.29 -3.13
N GLU A 34 7.27 15.14 -2.51
CA GLU A 34 6.55 14.69 -1.32
C GLU A 34 7.52 14.63 -0.12
N PRO A 35 7.10 15.04 1.09
CA PRO A 35 7.99 15.08 2.26
C PRO A 35 8.54 13.71 2.67
N PHE A 36 7.80 12.67 2.31
CA PHE A 36 8.15 11.27 2.50
C PHE A 36 7.54 10.49 1.34
N PHE A 37 8.17 9.38 0.93
CA PHE A 37 7.78 8.54 -0.21
C PHE A 37 6.46 7.77 0.01
N LEU A 38 5.38 8.49 0.33
CA LEU A 38 4.09 7.97 0.77
C LEU A 38 3.34 7.27 -0.35
N ILE A 39 3.38 7.78 -1.58
CA ILE A 39 2.72 7.12 -2.71
C ILE A 39 3.45 5.82 -3.06
N PRO A 40 4.79 5.80 -3.25
CA PRO A 40 5.52 4.55 -3.46
C PRO A 40 5.29 3.51 -2.35
N LEU A 41 5.26 3.94 -1.08
CA LEU A 41 5.02 3.04 0.05
C LEU A 41 3.59 2.49 0.06
N ALA A 42 2.59 3.31 -0.25
CA ALA A 42 1.20 2.84 -0.36
C ALA A 42 1.08 1.70 -1.37
N TRP A 43 1.67 1.87 -2.57
CA TRP A 43 1.72 0.81 -3.58
C TRP A 43 2.44 -0.44 -3.11
N LEU A 44 3.58 -0.29 -2.42
CA LEU A 44 4.31 -1.43 -1.87
C LEU A 44 3.46 -2.21 -0.87
N PHE A 45 2.75 -1.54 0.03
CA PHE A 45 1.85 -2.20 0.98
C PHE A 45 0.64 -2.85 0.32
N PHE A 46 0.02 -2.20 -0.67
CA PHE A 46 -1.11 -2.80 -1.40
C PHE A 46 -0.69 -4.02 -2.22
N LEU A 47 0.44 -3.96 -2.92
CA LEU A 47 0.95 -5.09 -3.69
C LEU A 47 1.29 -6.28 -2.78
N THR A 48 2.07 -6.05 -1.74
CA THR A 48 2.47 -7.11 -0.80
C THR A 48 1.25 -7.67 -0.05
N GLY A 49 0.34 -6.81 0.40
CA GLY A 49 -0.91 -7.20 1.04
C GLY A 49 -1.80 -8.03 0.11
N GLY A 50 -1.92 -7.62 -1.15
CA GLY A 50 -2.66 -8.33 -2.20
C GLY A 50 -2.08 -9.70 -2.52
N MET A 51 -0.76 -9.79 -2.72
CA MET A 51 -0.06 -11.07 -2.95
C MET A 51 -0.29 -12.06 -1.79
N LEU A 52 -0.21 -11.58 -0.55
CA LEU A 52 -0.48 -12.43 0.63
C LEU A 52 -1.95 -12.84 0.74
N ALA A 53 -2.89 -11.98 0.35
CA ALA A 53 -4.32 -12.32 0.29
C ALA A 53 -4.58 -13.43 -0.73
N ILE A 54 -4.02 -13.28 -1.94
CA ILE A 54 -4.16 -14.23 -3.04
C ILE A 54 -3.52 -15.57 -2.65
N ALA A 55 -2.28 -15.56 -2.14
CA ALA A 55 -1.59 -16.76 -1.69
C ALA A 55 -2.38 -17.49 -0.58
N HIS A 56 -2.96 -16.74 0.36
CA HIS A 56 -3.82 -17.30 1.39
C HIS A 56 -5.11 -17.91 0.82
N PHE A 57 -5.73 -17.23 -0.14
CA PHE A 57 -6.93 -17.71 -0.80
C PHE A 57 -6.65 -19.01 -1.56
N ILE A 58 -5.59 -19.07 -2.36
CA ILE A 58 -5.18 -20.27 -3.10
C ILE A 58 -4.89 -21.42 -2.12
N LYS A 59 -4.08 -21.18 -1.08
CA LYS A 59 -3.76 -22.22 -0.08
C LYS A 59 -5.02 -22.76 0.58
N ARG A 60 -6.00 -21.90 0.88
CA ARG A 60 -7.28 -22.31 1.47
C ARG A 60 -8.15 -23.13 0.50
N ARG A 61 -7.98 -22.96 -0.81
CA ARG A 61 -8.72 -23.72 -1.84
C ARG A 61 -8.08 -25.05 -2.17
N ILE A 62 -6.76 -25.16 -2.09
CA ILE A 62 -6.01 -26.40 -2.36
C ILE A 62 -5.99 -27.33 -1.14
N ALA A 63 -5.90 -26.77 0.08
CA ALA A 63 -5.85 -27.56 1.31
C ALA A 63 -7.25 -27.98 1.83
N LYS A 64 -8.27 -27.91 0.97
CA LYS A 64 -9.65 -28.26 1.26
C LYS A 64 -10.11 -29.28 0.24
#